data_AF-A0A9P6XPV5-F1
#
_entry.id   AF-A0A9P6XPV5-F1
#
_cell.length_a   1.000
_cell.length_b   1.000
_cell.length_c   1.000
_cell.angle_alpha   90.00
_cell.angle_beta   90.00
_cell.angle_gamma   90.00
#
_symmetry.space_group_name_H-M   'P 1'
#
loop_
_entity.id
_entity.type
_entity.pdbx_description
1 polymer ?
#
loop_
_entity_poly.entity_id
_entity_poly.type
_entity_poly.pdbx_seq_one_letter_code
_entity_poly.pdbx_strand_id
1 'polypeptide(L)' 'MVRSLPLDVQNNIKSLLKSGHPYSSIIERVPGVKKSTINDYKRRWFSNMRPIKSGRKSEITATTKSYIRRSVITATYMGQ' A
#
# COMPACT_ATOMS: atom_id res chain seq x y z
N MET A 1 13.91 -19.32 12.57
CA MET A 1 14.26 -18.31 11.55
C MET A 1 13.70 -18.76 10.20
N VAL A 2 12.90 -17.94 9.51
CA VAL A 2 12.51 -18.24 8.12
C VAL A 2 13.75 -18.01 7.25
N ARG A 3 14.27 -19.08 6.65
CA ARG A 3 15.42 -19.00 5.76
C ARG A 3 14.99 -18.24 4.51
N SER A 4 15.58 -17.08 4.26
CA SER A 4 15.36 -16.32 3.03
C SER A 4 15.71 -17.17 1.81
N LEU A 5 15.03 -16.95 0.70
CA LEU A 5 15.35 -17.61 -0.56
C LEU A 5 16.82 -17.33 -0.97
N PRO A 6 17.44 -18.21 -1.76
CA PRO A 6 18.74 -17.92 -2.36
C PRO A 6 18.73 -16.59 -3.11
N LEU A 7 19.88 -15.90 -3.15
CA LEU A 7 19.97 -14.56 -3.74
C LEU A 7 19.61 -14.55 -5.22
N ASP A 8 20.00 -15.59 -5.96
CA ASP A 8 19.64 -15.79 -7.37
C ASP A 8 18.11 -15.78 -7.56
N VAL A 9 17.41 -16.59 -6.76
CA VAL A 9 15.95 -16.69 -6.78
C VAL A 9 15.31 -15.33 -6.44
N GLN A 10 15.86 -14.62 -5.44
CA GLN A 10 15.38 -13.27 -5.10
C GLN A 10 15.55 -12.30 -6.27
N ASN A 11 16.71 -12.32 -6.95
CA ASN A 11 16.99 -11.44 -8.09
C ASN A 11 16.06 -11.74 -9.27
N ASN A 12 15.78 -13.01 -9.53
CA ASN A 12 14.83 -13.42 -10.57
C ASN A 12 13.41 -12.90 -10.26
N ILE A 13 12.90 -13.11 -9.04
CA ILE A 13 11.60 -12.58 -8.60
C ILE A 13 11.57 -11.05 -8.72
N LYS A 14 12.64 -10.36 -8.30
CA LYS A 14 12.74 -8.90 -8.34
C LYS A 14 12.68 -8.38 -9.78
N SER A 15 13.38 -9.03 -10.70
CA SER A 15 13.37 -8.69 -12.12
C SER A 15 11.97 -8.88 -12.72
N LEU A 16 11.34 -10.02 -12.47
CA LEU A 16 10.00 -10.33 -12.98
C LEU A 16 8.92 -9.36 -12.45
N LEU A 17 8.99 -9.01 -11.17
CA LEU A 17 8.11 -8.00 -10.56
C LEU A 17 8.34 -6.61 -11.17
N LYS A 18 9.59 -6.24 -11.43
CA LYS A 18 9.93 -4.95 -12.06
C LYS A 18 9.40 -4.86 -13.49
N SER A 19 9.41 -5.98 -14.23
CA SER A 19 8.85 -6.08 -15.58
C SER A 19 7.32 -6.17 -15.62
N GLY A 20 6.64 -6.20 -14.46
CA GLY A 20 5.18 -6.20 -14.39
C GLY A 20 4.50 -7.55 -14.64
N HIS A 21 5.24 -8.67 -14.56
CA HIS A 21 4.65 -10.00 -14.75
C HIS A 21 3.57 -10.32 -13.69
N PRO A 22 2.47 -10.99 -14.09
CA PRO A 22 1.45 -11.45 -13.14
C PRO A 22 1.99 -12.58 -12.25
N TYR A 23 1.42 -12.73 -11.05
CA TYR A 23 1.88 -13.73 -10.08
C TYR A 23 1.93 -15.16 -10.64
N SER A 24 0.96 -15.57 -11.46
CA SER A 24 0.93 -16.91 -12.06
C SER A 24 2.20 -17.17 -12.89
N SER A 25 2.57 -16.23 -13.77
CA SER A 25 3.77 -16.32 -14.60
C SER A 25 5.06 -16.35 -13.78
N ILE A 26 5.10 -15.63 -12.66
CA ILE A 26 6.25 -15.65 -11.74
C ILE A 26 6.37 -17.02 -11.06
N ILE A 27 5.26 -17.63 -10.64
CA ILE A 27 5.23 -18.95 -9.99
C ILE A 27 5.67 -20.05 -10.97
N GLU A 28 5.27 -19.96 -12.24
CA GLU A 28 5.71 -20.90 -13.28
C GLU A 28 7.22 -20.82 -13.53
N ARG A 29 7.79 -19.61 -13.53
CA ARG A 29 9.23 -19.38 -13.75
C ARG A 29 10.10 -19.62 -12.51
N VAL A 30 9.51 -19.56 -11.33
CA VAL A 30 10.21 -19.74 -10.06
C VAL A 30 9.50 -20.82 -9.24
N PRO A 31 9.67 -22.11 -9.63
CA PRO A 31 8.99 -23.22 -8.99
C PRO A 31 9.40 -23.33 -7.51
N GLY A 32 8.44 -23.71 -6.66
CA GLY A 32 8.65 -23.83 -5.22
C GLY A 32 8.46 -22.54 -4.41
N VAL A 33 8.24 -21.39 -5.06
CA VAL A 33 7.94 -20.12 -4.38
C VAL A 33 6.45 -19.88 -4.30
N LYS A 34 5.94 -19.69 -3.07
CA LYS A 34 4.52 -19.38 -2.83
C LYS A 34 4.20 -17.95 -3.24
N LYS A 35 2.96 -17.73 -3.68
CA LYS A 35 2.42 -16.39 -3.98
C LYS A 35 2.59 -15.40 -2.83
N SER A 36 2.41 -15.84 -1.58
CA SER A 36 2.59 -15.01 -0.38
C SER A 36 4.01 -14.47 -0.29
N THR A 37 5.02 -15.32 -0.52
CA THR A 37 6.43 -14.94 -0.54
C THR A 37 6.73 -13.88 -1.60
N ILE A 38 6.19 -14.05 -2.82
CA ILE A 38 6.34 -13.07 -3.91
C ILE A 38 5.68 -11.75 -3.52
N ASN A 39 4.50 -11.79 -2.90
CA ASN A 39 3.79 -10.61 -2.44
C ASN A 39 4.54 -9.87 -1.31
N ASP A 40 5.15 -10.58 -0.37
CA ASP A 40 6.01 -9.99 0.66
C ASP A 40 7.22 -9.29 0.05
N TYR A 41 7.89 -9.94 -0.91
CA TYR A 41 8.98 -9.33 -1.67
C TYR A 41 8.54 -8.11 -2.47
N LYS A 42 7.37 -8.16 -3.12
CA LYS A 42 6.79 -7.01 -3.82
C LYS A 42 6.57 -5.84 -2.86
N ARG A 43 5.99 -6.08 -1.70
CA ARG A 43 5.74 -5.05 -0.67
C ARG A 43 7.04 -4.48 -0.11
N ARG A 44 8.09 -5.29 0.00
CA ARG A 44 9.40 -4.89 0.53
C ARG A 44 10.22 -4.08 -0.47
N TRP A 45 10.24 -4.47 -1.74
CA TRP A 45 11.06 -3.82 -2.77
C TRP A 45 10.36 -2.67 -3.49
N PHE A 46 9.04 -2.76 -3.63
CA PHE A 46 8.24 -1.77 -4.37
C PHE A 46 7.20 -1.15 -3.43
N SER A 47 7.67 -0.42 -2.42
CA SER A 47 6.82 0.29 -1.45
C SER A 47 5.82 1.24 -2.11
N ASN A 48 6.19 1.80 -3.27
CA ASN A 48 5.39 2.75 -4.05
C ASN A 48 4.25 2.06 -4.82
N MET A 49 4.25 0.72 -4.92
CA MET A 49 3.14 -0.07 -5.49
C MET A 49 2.11 -0.48 -4.44
N ARG A 50 2.20 0.03 -3.21
CA ARG A 50 1.13 -0.14 -2.24
C ARG A 50 -0.11 0.58 -2.80
N PRO A 51 -1.29 -0.05 -2.80
CA PRO A 51 -2.51 0.72 -2.97
C PRO A 51 -2.50 1.77 -1.86
N ILE A 52 -2.43 3.05 -2.25
CA ILE A 52 -2.70 4.18 -1.36
C ILE A 52 -4.02 3.81 -0.70
N LYS A 53 -4.00 3.66 0.63
CA LYS A 53 -5.18 3.24 1.39
C LYS A 53 -6.35 4.06 0.87
N SER A 54 -7.28 3.42 0.16
CA SER A 54 -8.57 4.01 -0.15
C SER A 54 -9.31 4.03 1.18
N GLY A 55 -9.00 5.04 2.00
CA GLY A 55 -9.84 5.38 3.14
C GLY A 55 -11.19 5.82 2.58
N ARG A 56 -12.27 5.55 3.34
CA ARG A 56 -13.58 6.13 3.05
C ARG A 56 -13.40 7.63 2.88
N LYS A 57 -13.64 8.15 1.68
CA LYS A 57 -13.63 9.59 1.44
C LYS A 57 -14.66 10.17 2.40
N SER A 58 -14.24 11.07 3.31
CA SER A 58 -15.21 11.83 4.09
C SER A 58 -16.12 12.57 3.12
N GLU A 59 -17.42 12.39 3.28
CA GLU A 59 -18.47 13.15 2.55
C GLU A 59 -18.33 14.66 2.80
N ILE A 60 -17.68 15.01 3.92
CA ILE A 60 -17.37 16.37 4.34
C ILE A 60 -16.08 16.82 3.64
N THR A 61 -16.21 17.73 2.68
CA THR A 61 -15.06 18.39 2.05
C THR A 61 -14.23 19.16 3.09
N ALA A 62 -12.94 19.40 2.80
CA ALA A 62 -12.06 20.18 3.68
C ALA A 62 -12.63 21.57 4.02
N THR A 63 -13.39 22.16 3.08
CA THR A 63 -14.09 23.44 3.24
C THR A 63 -15.20 23.37 4.27
N THR A 64 -16.04 22.34 4.22
CA THR A 64 -17.14 22.13 5.20
C THR A 64 -16.59 21.89 6.61
N LYS A 65 -15.46 21.18 6.75
CA LYS A 65 -14.78 20.99 8.05
C LYS A 65 -14.26 22.31 8.64
N SER A 66 -13.72 23.19 7.78
CA SER A 66 -13.27 24.53 8.18
C SER A 66 -14.43 25.40 8.63
N TYR A 67 -15.55 25.36 7.90
CA TYR A 67 -16.77 26.09 8.26
C TYR A 67 -17.32 25.64 9.62
N ILE A 68 -17.48 24.33 9.85
CA ILE A 68 -17.95 23.79 11.13
C ILE A 68 -17.03 24.23 12.29
N ARG A 69 -15.71 24.14 12.11
CA ARG A 69 -14.76 24.59 13.14
C ARG A 69 -14.93 26.07 13.48
N ARG A 70 -15.07 26.94 12.47
CA ARG A 70 -15.29 28.38 12.70
C ARG A 70 -16.62 28.62 13.40
N SER A 71 -17.71 27.99 12.96
CA SER A 71 -19.02 28.17 13.60
C SER A 71 -19.04 27.72 15.06
N VAL A 72 -18.37 26.60 15.40
CA VAL A 72 -18.25 26.15 16.79
C VAL A 72 -17.43 27.13 17.61
N ILE A 73 -16.28 27.59 17.11
CA ILE A 73 -15.44 28.57 17.80
C ILE A 73 -16.21 29.89 18.00
N THR A 74 -16.81 30.44 16.94
CA THR A 74 -17.58 31.69 17.02
C THR A 74 -18.80 31.57 17.95
N ALA A 75 -19.52 30.44 17.94
CA ALA A 75 -20.62 30.20 18.87
C ALA A 75 -20.14 30.10 20.33
N THR A 76 -18.92 29.61 20.56
CA THR A 76 -18.32 29.55 21.90
C THR A 76 -17.88 30.94 22.38
N TYR A 77 -17.48 31.84 21.47
CA TYR A 77 -17.07 33.21 21.80
C TYR A 77 -18.24 34.19 21.99
N MET A 78 -19.40 33.94 21.39
CA MET A 78 -20.58 34.82 21.46
C MET A 78 -21.59 34.41 22.56
N GLY A 79 -21.28 33.37 23.34
CA GLY A 79 -22.14 32.81 24.38
C GLY A 79 -21.64 33.05 25.81
N GLN A 80 -20.95 34.18 26.06
CA GLN A 80 -20.64 34.68 27.41
C GLN A 80 -21.09 36.12 27.57
#